data_AF-A0A159Z973-F1
#
_entry.id   AF-A0A159Z973-F1
#
_cell.length_a   1.000
_cell.length_b   1.000
_cell.length_c   1.000
_cell.angle_alpha   90.00
_cell.angle_beta   90.00
_cell.angle_gamma   90.00
#
_symmetry.space_group_name_H-M   'P 1'
#
loop_
_entity.id
_entity.type
_entity.pdbx_description
1 polymer ?
#
loop_
_entity_poly.entity_id
_entity_poly.type
_entity_poly.pdbx_seq_one_letter_code
_entity_poly.pdbx_strand_id
1 'polypeptide(L)' 'MQNIVILAGNIGQTPEVRTTQSGTKITNFSLATSRPASRKAV' A
#
# COMPACT_ATOMS: atom_id res chain seq x y z
N MET A 1 -22.71 -4.82 -5.77
CA MET A 1 -21.60 -5.57 -5.11
C MET A 1 -20.51 -4.58 -4.74
N GLN A 2 -19.84 -4.76 -3.59
CA GLN A 2 -18.88 -3.78 -3.08
C GLN A 2 -17.61 -4.48 -2.58
N ASN A 3 -16.45 -3.95 -2.98
CA ASN A 3 -15.13 -4.40 -2.54
C ASN A 3 -14.35 -3.15 -2.09
N ILE A 4 -14.09 -3.03 -0.79
CA ILE A 4 -13.42 -1.88 -0.16
C ILE A 4 -12.20 -2.38 0.60
N VAL A 5 -11.09 -1.65 0.47
CA VAL A 5 -9.83 -1.90 1.19
C VAL A 5 -9.36 -0.59 1.83
N ILE A 6 -9.05 -0.63 3.13
CA ILE A 6 -8.46 0.49 3.88
C ILE A 6 -7.19 -0.03 4.55
N LEU A 7 -6.05 0.59 4.23
CA LEU A 7 -4.74 0.26 4.79
C LEU A 7 -4.07 1.52 5.33
N ALA A 8 -3.34 1.39 6.43
CA ALA A 8 -2.51 2.43 7.00
C ALA A 8 -1.12 1.85 7.31
N GLY A 9 -0.07 2.59 6.96
CA GLY A 9 1.30 2.11 7.08
C GLY A 9 2.31 3.10 6.53
N ASN A 10 3.57 2.67 6.49
CA ASN A 10 4.69 3.47 6.00
C ASN A 10 5.05 3.08 4.57
N ILE A 11 5.42 4.06 3.74
CA ILE A 11 5.91 3.81 2.39
C ILE A 11 7.35 3.29 2.46
N GLY A 12 7.61 2.15 1.82
CA GLY A 12 8.91 1.47 1.93
C GLY A 12 10.05 2.14 1.13
N GLN A 13 9.72 2.86 0.07
CA GLN A 13 10.67 3.51 -0.84
C GLN A 13 9.96 4.58 -1.67
N THR A 14 10.71 5.45 -2.35
CA THR A 14 10.14 6.42 -3.28
C THR A 14 9.25 5.72 -4.32
N PRO A 15 7.97 6.11 -4.47
CA PRO A 15 7.08 5.50 -5.45
C PRO A 15 7.60 5.60 -6.88
N GLU A 16 7.44 4.53 -7.65
CA GLU A 16 7.82 4.47 -9.05
C GLU A 16 6.63 4.91 -9.91
N VAL A 17 6.85 5.86 -10.83
CA VAL A 17 5.83 6.29 -11.79
C VAL A 17 6.21 5.81 -13.19
N ARG A 18 5.30 5.09 -13.84
CA ARG A 18 5.40 4.69 -15.25
C ARG A 18 4.28 5.33 -16.06
N THR A 19 4.51 5.52 -17.34
CA THR A 19 3.49 5.98 -18.29
C THR A 19 3.21 4.87 -19.29
N THR A 20 1.94 4.52 -19.49
CA THR A 20 1.54 3.56 -20.52
C THR A 20 1.71 4.17 -21.92
N GLN A 21 1.67 3.34 -22.96
CA GLN A 21 1.67 3.83 -24.36
C GLN A 21 0.48 4.77 -24.65
N SER A 22 -0.64 4.58 -23.97
CA SER A 22 -1.83 5.44 -24.06
C SER A 22 -1.71 6.74 -23.26
N GLY A 23 -0.58 7.00 -22.58
CA GLY A 23 -0.34 8.21 -21.80
C GLY A 23 -0.79 8.17 -20.34
N THR A 24 -1.34 7.04 -19.86
CA THR A 24 -1.83 6.92 -18.48
C THR A 24 -0.67 6.77 -17.51
N LYS A 25 -0.62 7.59 -16.46
CA LYS A 25 0.36 7.46 -15.38
C LYS A 25 -0.08 6.38 -14.38
N ILE A 26 0.81 5.43 -14.09
CA ILE A 26 0.63 4.36 -13.12
C ILE A 26 1.71 4.52 -12.06
N THR A 27 1.31 4.53 -10.79
CA THR A 27 2.24 4.64 -9.65
C THR A 27 2.25 3.35 -8.86
N ASN A 28 3.44 2.76 -8.71
CA ASN A 28 3.66 1.58 -7.88
C ASN A 28 4.36 1.97 -6.58
N PHE A 29 3.83 1.51 -5.44
CA PHE A 29 4.44 1.70 -4.13
C PHE A 29 4.23 0.46 -3.26
N SER A 30 5.10 0.29 -2.28
CA SER A 30 4.98 -0.74 -1.23
C SER A 30 4.61 -0.07 0.09
N LEU A 31 3.66 -0.68 0.82
CA LEU A 31 3.20 -0.21 2.11
C LEU A 31 3.58 -1.23 3.19
N ALA A 32 4.45 -0.82 4.12
CA ALA A 32 4.75 -1.58 5.32
C ALA A 32 3.61 -1.40 6.32
N THR A 33 2.94 -2.50 6.69
CA THR A 33 1.90 -2.50 7.71
C THR A 33 2.37 -3.30 8.92
N SER A 34 2.12 -2.78 10.12
CA SER A 34 2.33 -3.53 11.36
C SER A 34 1.03 -4.24 11.72
N ARG A 35 1.10 -5.57 11.90
CA ARG A 35 0.01 -6.29 12.57
C ARG A 35 0.22 -6.15 14.07
N PRO A 36 -0.77 -5.66 14.83
CA PRO A 36 -0.72 -5.77 16.29
C PRO A 36 -0.56 -7.25 16.62
N ALA A 37 0.57 -7.65 17.20
CA ALA A 37 0.70 -9.00 17.72
C ALA A 37 -0.34 -9.15 18.82
N SER A 38 -1.16 -10.19 18.75
CA SER A 38 -2.08 -10.55 19.83
C SER A 38 -1.29 -11.10 21.02
N ARG A 39 -0.42 -10.31 21.61
CA ARG A 39 0.14 -10.59 22.93
C ARG A 39 -0.79 -9.93 23.92
N LYS A 40 -1.70 -10.73 24.51
CA LYS A 40 -2.24 -10.35 25.80
C LYS A 40 -1.04 -10.26 26.73
N ALA A 41 -0.67 -9.03 27.12
CA ALA A 41 0.18 -8.85 28.27
C ALA A 41 -0.55 -9.51 29.45
N VAL A 42 0.12 -10.50 30.05
CA VAL A 42 -0.34 -11.14 31.30
C VAL A 42 -0.35 -10.10 32.40
#